data_AF-A0A7W0YD94-F1
#
_entry.id   AF-A0A7W0YD94-F1
#
_cell.length_a   1.000
_cell.length_b   1.000
_cell.length_c   1.000
_cell.angle_alpha   90.00
_cell.angle_beta   90.00
_cell.angle_gamma   90.00
#
_symmetry.space_group_name_H-M   'P 1'
#
loop_
_entity.id
_entity.type
_entity.pdbx_description
1 polymer ?
#
loop_
_entity_poly.entity_id
_entity_poly.type
_entity_poly.pdbx_seq_one_letter_code
_entity_poly.pdbx_strand_id
1 'polypeptide(L)'
;MDNQFEDNLLDQRLRDEMAYIDDDGFTARVVRNLPAPRPQHSFRALILVSVTLLASFVTYLASDGGRFLVVAAYRLASMPLIIISLVAICATLLMTAVAAGAALSQVREQR
;
A
#
# COMPACT_ATOMS: atom_id res chain seq x y z
N MET A 1 5.14 9.50 2.89
CA MET A 1 4.78 10.24 4.12
C MET A 1 5.74 11.38 4.35
N ASP A 2 6.90 11.39 3.69
CA ASP A 2 8.01 12.33 3.90
C ASP A 2 7.70 13.77 3.45
N ASN A 3 6.91 13.96 2.39
CA ASN A 3 6.62 15.29 1.85
C ASN A 3 5.92 16.23 2.85
N GLN A 4 4.98 15.74 3.67
CA GLN A 4 4.30 16.60 4.65
C GLN A 4 5.22 17.00 5.82
N PHE A 5 6.22 16.16 6.13
CA PHE A 5 7.23 16.48 7.13
C PHE A 5 8.24 17.50 6.59
N GLU A 6 8.63 17.38 5.31
CA GLU A 6 9.48 18.35 4.63
C GLU A 6 8.80 19.71 4.48
N ASP A 7 7.52 19.73 4.08
CA ASP A 7 6.74 20.96 3.93
C ASP A 7 6.60 21.70 5.29
N ASN A 8 6.34 20.96 6.38
CA ASN A 8 6.27 21.55 7.73
C ASN A 8 7.62 22.08 8.23
N LEU A 9 8.73 21.38 7.93
CA LEU A 9 10.07 21.84 8.29
C LEU A 9 10.48 23.10 7.53
N LEU A 10 10.09 23.19 6.26
CA LEU A 10 10.32 24.35 5.41
C LEU A 10 9.52 25.56 5.90
N ASP A 11 8.23 25.38 6.18
CA ASP A 11 7.36 26.43 6.72
C ASP A 11 7.87 26.96 8.07
N GLN A 12 8.39 26.07 8.93
CA GLN A 12 8.97 26.47 10.20
C GLN A 12 10.25 27.29 10.02
N ARG A 13 11.15 26.85 9.13
CA ARG A 13 12.37 27.60 8.78
C ARG A 13 12.09 28.98 8.19
N LEU A 14 11.13 29.08 7.26
CA LEU A 14 10.72 30.34 6.65
C LEU A 14 10.18 31.33 7.69
N ARG A 15 9.45 30.83 8.69
CA ARG A 15 8.87 31.63 9.76
C ARG A 15 9.91 32.09 10.79
N ASP A 16 10.99 31.33 10.97
CA ASP A 16 12.10 31.69 11.85
C ASP A 16 13.07 32.70 11.20
N GLU A 17 13.25 32.66 9.87
CA GLU A 17 14.17 33.55 9.14
C GLU A 17 13.55 34.89 8.72
N MET A 18 12.23 34.98 8.56
CA MET A 18 11.53 36.23 8.25
C MET A 18 10.53 36.60 9.34
N ALA A 19 10.78 37.74 10.00
CA ALA A 19 9.79 38.35 10.87
C ALA A 19 8.49 38.61 10.08
N TYR A 20 7.39 38.02 10.55
CA TYR A 20 6.07 38.14 9.92
C TYR A 20 5.72 39.62 9.72
N ILE A 21 5.50 40.04 8.47
CA ILE A 21 5.08 41.41 8.14
C ILE A 21 3.65 41.60 8.66
N ASP A 22 3.45 42.64 9.46
CA ASP A 22 2.11 43.04 9.89
C ASP A 22 1.34 43.55 8.68
N ASP A 23 0.39 42.74 8.21
CA ASP A 23 -0.39 42.96 7.00
C ASP A 23 -1.85 43.29 7.31
N ASP A 24 -2.11 43.74 8.54
CA ASP A 24 -3.44 44.10 9.03
C ASP A 24 -4.46 42.96 8.86
N GLY A 25 -3.97 41.71 8.93
CA GLY A 25 -4.77 40.50 8.76
C GLY A 25 -5.25 40.26 7.32
N PHE A 26 -4.58 40.83 6.31
CA PHE A 26 -4.87 40.57 4.90
C PHE A 26 -4.65 39.09 4.55
N THR A 27 -3.48 38.52 4.87
CA THR A 27 -3.13 37.12 4.60
C THR A 27 -4.04 36.17 5.36
N ALA A 28 -4.40 36.49 6.61
CA ALA A 28 -5.35 35.70 7.39
C ALA A 28 -6.73 35.59 6.70
N ARG A 29 -7.20 36.69 6.09
CA ARG A 29 -8.46 36.72 5.33
C ARG A 29 -8.37 35.97 4.00
N VAL A 30 -7.25 36.08 3.29
CA VAL A 30 -7.03 35.36 2.03
C VAL A 30 -6.92 33.86 2.28
N VAL A 31 -6.12 33.43 3.26
CA VAL A 31 -5.92 32.02 3.61
C VAL A 31 -7.23 31.37 4.03
N ARG A 32 -8.08 32.09 4.78
CA ARG A 32 -9.40 31.60 5.19
C ARG A 32 -10.37 31.38 4.01
N ASN A 33 -10.18 32.09 2.91
CA ASN A 33 -10.99 31.96 1.70
C ASN A 33 -10.41 30.97 0.67
N LEU A 34 -9.23 30.39 0.94
CA LEU A 34 -8.67 29.36 0.06
C LEU A 34 -9.42 28.04 0.23
N PRO A 35 -9.67 27.30 -0.87
CA PRO A 35 -10.27 25.97 -0.78
C PRO A 35 -9.33 25.04 -0.01
N ALA A 36 -9.92 24.17 0.83
CA ALA A 36 -9.17 23.22 1.64
C ALA A 36 -8.19 22.40 0.77
N PRO A 37 -6.93 22.23 1.20
CA PRO A 37 -5.97 21.37 0.50
C PRO A 37 -6.56 19.98 0.33
N ARG A 38 -6.67 19.51 -0.92
CA ARG A 38 -7.15 18.15 -1.17
C ARG A 38 -6.06 17.17 -0.75
N PRO A 39 -6.36 16.15 0.07
CA PRO A 39 -5.40 15.10 0.35
C PRO A 39 -5.10 14.37 -0.97
N GLN A 40 -3.88 14.58 -1.49
CA GLN A 40 -3.40 13.80 -2.63
C GLN A 40 -3.03 12.41 -2.13
N HIS A 41 -3.95 11.46 -2.26
CA HIS A 41 -3.63 10.05 -2.04
C HIS A 41 -2.63 9.60 -3.12
N SER A 42 -1.37 9.50 -2.74
CA SER A 42 -0.30 9.09 -3.63
C SER A 42 -0.27 7.56 -3.74
N PHE A 43 -0.86 7.02 -4.80
CA PHE A 43 -0.75 5.60 -5.17
C PHE A 43 0.67 5.20 -5.62
N ARG A 44 1.62 6.14 -5.64
CA ARG A 44 3.00 5.90 -6.08
C ARG A 44 3.66 4.75 -5.34
N ALA A 45 3.51 4.69 -4.02
CA ALA A 45 4.10 3.61 -3.23
C ALA A 45 3.53 2.24 -3.65
N LEU A 46 2.21 2.14 -3.84
CA LEU A 46 1.55 0.91 -4.27
C LEU A 46 2.01 0.48 -5.67
N ILE A 47 2.10 1.43 -6.61
CA ILE A 47 2.57 1.18 -7.98
C ILE A 47 4.03 0.72 -7.98
N LEU A 48 4.91 1.38 -7.21
CA LEU A 48 6.32 1.01 -7.13
C LEU A 48 6.51 -0.37 -6.53
N VAL A 49 5.79 -0.69 -5.44
CA VAL A 49 5.85 -1.99 -4.79
C VAL A 49 5.34 -3.09 -5.73
N SER A 50 4.20 -2.87 -6.40
CA SER A 50 3.63 -3.87 -7.31
C SER A 50 4.52 -4.14 -8.52
N VAL A 51 5.06 -3.09 -9.14
CA VAL A 51 5.98 -3.22 -10.28
C VAL A 51 7.29 -3.92 -9.87
N THR A 52 7.82 -3.59 -8.69
CA THR A 52 9.05 -4.22 -8.18
C THR A 52 8.85 -5.71 -7.91
N LEU A 53 7.72 -6.06 -7.28
CA LEU A 53 7.36 -7.47 -7.05
C LEU A 53 7.17 -8.22 -8.37
N LEU A 54 6.48 -7.62 -9.33
CA LEU A 54 6.25 -8.22 -10.63
C LEU A 54 7.57 -8.45 -11.39
N ALA A 55 8.45 -7.45 -11.43
CA ALA A 55 9.76 -7.56 -12.07
C ALA A 55 10.63 -8.63 -11.39
N SER A 56 10.62 -8.70 -10.06
CA SER A 56 11.32 -9.73 -9.29
C SER A 56 10.79 -11.13 -9.62
N PHE A 57 9.48 -11.28 -9.70
CA PHE A 57 8.84 -12.55 -10.06
C PHE A 57 9.22 -13.01 -11.47
N VAL A 58 9.10 -12.11 -12.46
CA VAL A 58 9.47 -12.41 -13.86
C VAL A 58 10.95 -12.80 -13.95
N THR A 59 11.83 -12.07 -13.26
CA THR A 59 13.27 -12.36 -13.23
C THR A 59 13.56 -13.72 -12.57
N TYR A 60 12.85 -14.05 -11.49
CA TYR A 60 12.98 -15.36 -10.83
C TYR A 60 12.54 -16.51 -11.74
N LEU A 61 11.45 -16.32 -12.51
CA LEU A 61 10.99 -17.31 -13.49
C LEU A 61 11.97 -17.48 -14.66
N ALA A 62 12.60 -16.39 -15.12
CA ALA A 62 13.58 -16.42 -16.20
C ALA A 62 14.94 -16.99 -15.76
N SER A 63 15.26 -16.91 -14.47
CA SER A 63 16.44 -17.54 -13.87
C SER A 63 16.25 -19.06 -13.77
N ASP A 64 17.35 -19.82 -13.65
CA ASP A 64 17.34 -21.29 -13.47
C ASP A 64 16.56 -21.73 -12.21
N GLY A 65 16.25 -20.79 -11.28
CA GLY A 65 15.32 -20.98 -10.17
C GLY A 65 13.86 -21.23 -10.61
N GLY A 66 13.44 -20.70 -11.76
CA GLY A 66 12.12 -20.92 -12.37
C GLY A 66 11.89 -22.35 -12.86
N ARG A 67 12.95 -23.12 -13.15
CA ARG A 67 12.81 -24.55 -13.49
C ARG A 67 12.19 -25.35 -12.35
N PHE A 68 12.43 -24.99 -11.10
CA PHE A 68 11.77 -25.64 -9.96
C PHE A 68 10.25 -25.42 -10.02
N LEU A 69 9.80 -24.20 -10.32
CA LEU A 69 8.38 -23.88 -10.52
C LEU A 69 7.79 -24.65 -11.71
N VAL A 70 8.50 -24.75 -12.83
CA VAL A 70 8.02 -25.49 -14.01
C VAL A 70 7.92 -26.99 -13.71
N VAL A 71 8.90 -27.57 -13.03
CA VAL A 71 8.89 -28.99 -12.63
C VAL A 71 7.81 -29.26 -11.58
N ALA A 72 7.64 -28.37 -10.60
CA ALA A 72 6.59 -28.46 -9.60
C ALA A 72 5.20 -28.29 -10.23
N ALA A 73 5.05 -27.35 -11.17
CA ALA A 73 3.81 -27.15 -11.93
C ALA A 73 3.48 -28.36 -12.80
N TYR A 74 4.47 -28.96 -13.46
CA TYR A 74 4.29 -30.19 -14.21
C TYR A 74 3.87 -31.35 -13.29
N ARG A 75 4.52 -31.51 -12.13
CA ARG A 75 4.13 -32.50 -11.11
C ARG A 75 2.71 -32.25 -10.60
N LEU A 76 2.34 -31.00 -10.36
CA LEU A 76 1.00 -30.63 -9.90
C LEU A 76 -0.05 -30.86 -11.00
N ALA A 77 0.25 -30.55 -12.25
CA ALA A 77 -0.63 -30.81 -13.40
C ALA A 77 -0.81 -32.32 -13.64
N SER A 78 0.22 -33.12 -13.33
CA SER A 78 0.13 -34.58 -13.36
C SER A 78 -0.56 -35.18 -12.13
N MET A 79 -0.86 -34.39 -11.09
CA MET A 79 -1.55 -34.88 -9.90
C MET A 79 -3.04 -35.08 -10.18
N PRO A 80 -3.66 -36.08 -9.53
CA PRO A 80 -5.08 -36.34 -9.69
C PRO A 80 -5.89 -35.13 -9.21
N LEU A 81 -6.88 -34.73 -10.03
CA LEU A 81 -7.74 -33.56 -9.84
C LEU A 81 -8.35 -33.48 -8.42
N ILE A 82 -8.62 -34.64 -7.81
CA ILE A 82 -9.18 -34.77 -6.46
C ILE A 82 -8.26 -34.12 -5.42
N ILE A 83 -6.95 -34.36 -5.49
CA ILE A 83 -5.98 -33.78 -4.54
C ILE A 83 -5.93 -32.26 -4.71
N ILE A 84 -5.93 -31.79 -5.96
CA ILE A 84 -5.94 -30.36 -6.28
C ILE A 84 -7.20 -29.69 -5.74
N SER A 85 -8.37 -30.30 -5.93
CA SER A 85 -9.63 -29.78 -5.40
C SER A 85 -9.67 -29.75 -3.88
N LEU A 86 -9.12 -30.76 -3.20
CA LEU A 86 -9.08 -30.82 -1.74
C LEU A 86 -8.21 -29.69 -1.17
N VAL A 87 -7.03 -29.47 -1.76
CA VAL A 87 -6.14 -28.38 -1.37
C VAL A 87 -6.79 -27.02 -1.63
N ALA A 88 -7.44 -26.84 -2.79
CA ALA A 88 -8.15 -25.61 -3.12
C ALA A 88 -9.27 -25.32 -2.12
N ILE A 89 -10.07 -26.33 -1.76
CA ILE A 89 -11.13 -26.20 -0.75
C ILE A 89 -10.54 -25.81 0.61
N CYS A 90 -9.49 -26.50 1.07
CA CYS A 90 -8.80 -26.14 2.32
C CYS A 90 -8.27 -24.69 2.31
N ALA A 91 -7.63 -24.26 1.22
CA ALA A 91 -7.11 -22.91 1.08
C ALA A 91 -8.22 -21.87 1.11
N THR A 92 -9.34 -22.11 0.41
CA THR A 92 -10.49 -21.20 0.46
C THR A 92 -11.06 -21.11 1.86
N LEU A 93 -11.26 -22.23 2.56
CA LEU A 93 -11.75 -22.23 3.95
C LEU A 93 -10.85 -21.46 4.90
N LEU A 94 -9.52 -21.62 4.77
CA LEU A 94 -8.56 -20.86 5.57
C LEU A 94 -8.65 -19.35 5.29
N MET A 95 -8.73 -18.97 4.01
CA MET A 95 -8.89 -17.56 3.64
C MET A 95 -10.19 -16.97 4.18
N THR A 96 -11.31 -17.71 4.13
CA THR A 96 -12.58 -17.25 4.69
C THR A 96 -12.51 -17.11 6.21
N ALA A 97 -11.81 -18.01 6.90
CA ALA A 97 -11.62 -17.95 8.35
C ALA A 97 -10.75 -16.75 8.76
N VAL A 98 -9.68 -16.47 8.01
CA VAL A 98 -8.83 -15.28 8.25
C VAL A 98 -9.61 -13.99 8.00
N ALA A 99 -10.38 -13.93 6.90
CA ALA A 99 -11.22 -12.77 6.59
C ALA A 99 -12.30 -12.54 7.67
N ALA A 100 -12.94 -13.61 8.14
CA ALA A 100 -13.90 -13.53 9.24
C ALA A 100 -13.25 -13.08 10.55
N GLY A 101 -12.06 -13.60 10.88
CA GLY A 101 -11.29 -13.18 12.04
C GLY A 101 -10.91 -11.70 12.00
N ALA A 102 -10.46 -11.22 10.84
CA ALA A 102 -10.14 -9.81 10.62
C ALA A 102 -11.38 -8.91 10.70
N ALA A 103 -12.53 -9.36 10.19
CA ALA A 103 -13.79 -8.62 10.31
C ALA A 103 -14.25 -8.53 11.78
N LEU A 104 -14.13 -9.61 12.55
CA LEU A 104 -14.49 -9.63 13.96
C LEU A 104 -13.54 -8.79 14.84
N SER A 105 -12.24 -8.74 14.51
CA SER A 105 -11.30 -7.88 15.25
C SER A 105 -11.62 -6.40 15.05
N GLN A 106 -12.01 -5.99 13.84
CA GLN A 106 -12.41 -4.61 13.55
C GLN A 106 -13.69 -4.20 14.29
N VAL A 107 -14.67 -5.09 14.41
CA VAL A 107 -15.92 -4.82 15.18
C VAL A 107 -15.64 -4.69 16.67
N ARG A 108 -14.65 -5.43 17.20
CA ARG A 108 -14.27 -5.39 18.61
C ARG A 108 -13.48 -4.14 18.99
N GLU A 109 -12.76 -3.56 18.05
CA GLU A 109 -11.97 -2.33 18.24
C GLU A 109 -12.83 -1.06 18.22
N GLN A 110 -14.07 -1.14 17.71
CA GLN A 110 -15.03 -0.02 17.68
C GLN A 110 -15.99 0.03 18.89
N ARG A 111 -15.91 -0.91 19.83
CA ARG A 111 -16.79 -1.02 21.01
C ARG A 111 -16.03 -0.74 22.29
#